data_AF-A0A9D4YLY5-F1
#
_entry.id   AF-A0A9D4YLY5-F1
#
_cell.length_a   1.000
_cell.length_b   1.000
_cell.length_c   1.000
_cell.angle_alpha   90.00
_cell.angle_beta   90.00
_cell.angle_gamma   90.00
#
_symmetry.space_group_name_H-M   'P 1'
#
loop_
_entity.id
_entity.type
_entity.pdbx_description
1 polymer ?
#
loop_
_entity_poly.entity_id
_entity_poly.type
_entity_poly.pdbx_seq_one_letter_code
_entity_poly.pdbx_strand_id
1 'polypeptide(L)'
;MQAITRFSATLKPESSFCKRCSCCICRCYDDNKDPNLRLTCTSDKPNKESYGMSCHLQCALSNQMSCILKGSHDVTLDGSFCCVSCEKINELMRTGRKQLLVAREARRVDILSVRISLAHRILTGTKVYMEMHKIVETALEILEIEAGPLDHVYARLMRGIMSRLSCGAEVQKLCSTAVECFDLKLSELFSSCEEKKEAPTCSLHFEECLPTSVVIVLEYKDKLLKNFLGCRLWHRISSTDYPEQPSFIVLRPEKRFKLENLTPSTEYSCKASIFRSTRV
;
A
#
# COMPACT_ATOMS: atom_id res chain seq x y z
N MET A 1 26.40 -2.67 -32.81
CA MET A 1 25.10 -3.38 -32.93
C MET A 1 24.29 -3.11 -31.66
N GLN A 2 23.26 -2.27 -31.74
CA GLN A 2 22.32 -2.07 -30.63
C GLN A 2 21.30 -3.21 -30.67
N ALA A 3 21.24 -4.02 -29.61
CA ALA A 3 20.20 -5.00 -29.43
C ALA A 3 18.90 -4.27 -29.07
N ILE A 4 17.99 -4.15 -30.04
CA ILE A 4 16.62 -3.70 -29.79
C ILE A 4 15.82 -4.92 -29.34
N THR A 5 15.71 -5.12 -28.03
CA THR A 5 14.84 -6.15 -27.47
C THR A 5 13.40 -5.68 -27.56
N ARG A 6 12.65 -6.15 -28.57
CA ARG A 6 11.20 -5.96 -28.63
C ARG A 6 10.54 -6.94 -27.67
N PHE A 7 9.89 -6.44 -26.63
CA PHE A 7 9.00 -7.24 -25.78
C PHE A 7 7.57 -7.14 -26.30
N SER A 8 6.96 -8.29 -26.57
CA SER A 8 5.53 -8.42 -26.84
C SER A 8 4.82 -8.75 -25.53
N ALA A 9 3.80 -7.96 -25.18
CA ALA A 9 2.92 -8.26 -24.05
C ALA A 9 1.80 -9.19 -24.51
N THR A 10 1.78 -10.41 -23.99
CA THR A 10 0.74 -11.40 -24.29
C THR A 10 -0.60 -10.92 -23.73
N LEU A 11 -1.55 -10.58 -24.62
CA LEU A 11 -2.93 -10.30 -24.24
C LEU A 11 -3.63 -11.63 -23.91
N LYS A 12 -4.29 -11.71 -22.74
CA LYS A 12 -5.24 -12.80 -22.51
C LYS A 12 -6.43 -12.61 -23.46
N PRO A 13 -6.99 -13.67 -24.07
CA PRO A 13 -8.07 -13.58 -25.06
C PRO A 13 -9.31 -12.82 -24.57
N GLU A 14 -9.53 -12.75 -23.26
CA GLU A 14 -10.70 -12.16 -22.61
C GLU A 14 -10.52 -10.66 -22.27
N SER A 15 -9.32 -10.10 -22.40
CA SER A 15 -9.03 -8.70 -22.02
C SER A 15 -8.67 -7.85 -23.23
N SER A 16 -9.42 -6.77 -23.46
CA SER A 16 -9.18 -5.81 -24.56
C SER A 16 -7.91 -4.96 -24.42
N PHE A 17 -7.13 -5.12 -23.34
CA PHE A 17 -5.92 -4.35 -23.06
C PHE A 17 -5.00 -5.07 -22.06
N CYS A 18 -3.71 -4.69 -22.02
CA CYS A 18 -2.75 -5.23 -21.08
C CYS A 18 -2.91 -4.59 -19.69
N LYS A 19 -3.33 -5.36 -18.68
CA LYS A 19 -3.54 -4.89 -17.29
C LYS A 19 -2.29 -4.26 -16.65
N ARG A 20 -1.09 -4.64 -17.10
CA ARG A 20 0.19 -4.13 -16.59
C ARG A 20 0.62 -2.82 -17.22
N CYS A 21 0.36 -2.65 -18.53
CA CYS A 21 0.86 -1.52 -19.31
C CYS A 21 -0.20 -0.44 -19.55
N SER A 22 -1.48 -0.75 -19.34
CA SER A 22 -2.56 0.21 -19.50
C SER A 22 -3.12 0.63 -18.15
N CYS A 23 -3.71 1.83 -18.10
CA CYS A 23 -4.41 2.31 -16.92
C CYS A 23 -5.77 1.61 -16.78
N CYS A 24 -6.08 1.04 -15.61
CA CYS A 24 -7.37 0.38 -15.39
C CYS A 24 -8.58 1.33 -15.38
N ILE A 25 -8.36 2.64 -15.29
CA ILE A 25 -9.41 3.67 -15.31
C ILE A 25 -9.69 4.14 -16.74
N CYS A 26 -8.71 4.72 -17.43
CA CYS A 26 -8.91 5.26 -18.79
C CYS A 26 -8.67 4.25 -19.93
N ARG A 27 -8.18 3.04 -19.61
CA ARG A 27 -7.81 1.98 -20.58
C ARG A 27 -6.71 2.35 -21.58
N CYS A 28 -6.17 3.57 -21.54
CA CYS A 28 -5.04 3.97 -22.36
C CYS A 28 -3.75 3.25 -21.94
N TYR A 29 -2.94 2.90 -22.93
CA TYR A 29 -1.56 2.46 -22.73
C TYR A 29 -0.72 3.60 -22.13
N ASP A 30 0.21 3.24 -21.26
CA ASP A 30 1.13 4.21 -20.66
C ASP A 30 2.42 4.28 -21.45
N ASP A 31 2.51 5.28 -22.32
CA ASP A 31 3.74 5.63 -23.02
C ASP A 31 4.77 6.30 -22.08
N ASN A 32 4.35 6.72 -20.88
CA ASN A 32 5.22 7.34 -19.91
C ASN A 32 5.97 6.28 -19.11
N LYS A 33 7.30 6.27 -19.25
CA LYS A 33 8.17 5.30 -18.57
C LYS A 33 8.40 5.62 -17.08
N ASP A 34 7.75 6.65 -16.54
CA ASP A 34 7.93 7.04 -15.14
C ASP A 34 7.04 6.22 -14.19
N PRO A 35 7.62 5.31 -13.38
CA PRO A 35 6.85 4.49 -12.45
C PRO A 35 6.20 5.29 -11.32
N ASN A 36 6.67 6.51 -11.03
CA ASN A 36 6.11 7.37 -9.98
C ASN A 36 4.81 8.06 -10.41
N LEU A 37 4.43 7.98 -11.68
CA LEU A 37 3.14 8.51 -12.17
C LEU A 37 2.05 7.43 -12.24
N ARG A 38 2.31 6.25 -11.69
CA ARG A 38 1.36 5.14 -11.61
C ARG A 38 1.09 4.74 -10.16
N LEU A 39 -0.15 4.39 -9.88
CA LEU A 39 -0.55 3.68 -8.68
C LEU A 39 -0.73 2.20 -9.01
N THR A 40 -0.24 1.33 -8.13
CA THR A 40 -0.40 -0.12 -8.26
C THR A 40 -1.17 -0.65 -7.08
N CYS A 41 -2.23 -1.42 -7.34
CA CYS A 41 -2.93 -2.15 -6.29
C CYS A 41 -2.10 -3.36 -5.88
N THR A 42 -1.72 -3.45 -4.61
CA THR A 42 -0.99 -4.61 -4.08
C THR A 42 -2.01 -5.63 -3.56
N SER A 43 -1.85 -6.91 -3.88
CA SER A 43 -2.71 -7.98 -3.37
C SER A 43 -1.91 -8.85 -2.42
N ASP A 44 -2.44 -9.12 -1.23
CA ASP A 44 -1.76 -9.94 -0.21
C ASP A 44 -1.98 -11.44 -0.43
N LYS A 45 -2.70 -11.83 -1.49
CA LYS A 45 -3.09 -13.22 -1.76
C LYS A 45 -2.38 -13.75 -3.00
N PRO A 46 -1.51 -14.79 -2.88
CA PRO A 46 -0.76 -15.47 -3.95
C PRO A 46 -1.57 -15.84 -5.21
N ASN A 47 -2.91 -15.94 -5.12
CA ASN A 47 -3.71 -16.66 -6.11
C ASN A 47 -5.01 -15.98 -6.61
N LYS A 48 -5.25 -14.69 -6.34
CA LYS A 48 -6.36 -13.97 -6.99
C LYS A 48 -5.83 -13.05 -8.09
N GLU A 49 -6.42 -13.14 -9.28
CA GLU A 49 -6.13 -12.43 -10.55
C GLU A 49 -6.05 -10.88 -10.49
N SER A 50 -6.08 -10.30 -9.28
CA SER A 50 -5.74 -8.93 -8.93
C SER A 50 -4.27 -8.55 -9.16
N TYR A 51 -3.42 -9.48 -9.58
CA TYR A 51 -2.01 -9.22 -9.89
C TYR A 51 -1.84 -8.11 -10.93
N GLY A 52 -1.37 -6.94 -10.47
CA GLY A 52 -0.82 -5.91 -11.35
C GLY A 52 -1.81 -4.90 -11.92
N MET A 53 -3.03 -4.77 -11.36
CA MET A 53 -3.90 -3.66 -11.74
C MET A 53 -3.26 -2.33 -11.32
N SER A 54 -2.98 -1.49 -12.31
CA SER A 54 -2.37 -0.18 -12.12
C SER A 54 -3.14 0.89 -12.88
N CYS A 55 -3.13 2.10 -12.34
CA CYS A 55 -3.73 3.27 -12.98
C CYS A 55 -2.76 4.44 -12.98
N HIS A 56 -2.95 5.38 -13.89
CA HIS A 56 -2.25 6.66 -13.80
C HIS A 56 -2.66 7.36 -12.50
N LEU A 57 -1.69 7.93 -11.81
CA LEU A 57 -1.92 8.73 -10.60
C LEU A 57 -2.92 9.85 -10.88
N GLN A 58 -2.79 10.53 -12.03
CA GLN A 58 -3.72 11.56 -12.46
C GLN A 58 -5.16 11.02 -12.62
N CYS A 59 -5.32 9.84 -13.23
CA CYS A 59 -6.63 9.23 -13.40
C CYS A 59 -7.26 8.88 -12.06
N ALA A 60 -6.48 8.40 -11.09
CA ALA A 60 -6.97 8.15 -9.74
C ALA A 60 -7.41 9.45 -9.07
N LEU A 61 -6.56 10.48 -9.06
CA LEU A 61 -6.85 11.79 -8.46
C LEU A 61 -8.06 12.50 -9.07
N SER A 62 -8.43 12.18 -10.31
CA SER A 62 -9.60 12.76 -10.98
C SER A 62 -10.85 11.88 -10.88
N ASN A 63 -10.75 10.67 -10.32
CA ASN A 63 -11.86 9.74 -10.21
C ASN A 63 -12.39 9.70 -8.78
N GLN A 64 -13.67 10.02 -8.60
CA GLN A 64 -14.34 10.04 -7.29
C GLN A 64 -14.32 8.67 -6.60
N MET A 65 -14.33 7.56 -7.36
CA MET A 65 -14.29 6.19 -6.82
C MET A 65 -12.94 5.84 -6.19
N SER A 66 -11.89 6.65 -6.40
CA SER A 66 -10.60 6.46 -5.74
C SER A 66 -10.60 6.90 -4.28
N CYS A 67 -11.61 7.67 -3.86
CA CYS A 67 -11.75 8.26 -2.51
C CYS A 67 -10.53 9.08 -2.03
N ILE A 68 -9.67 9.54 -2.95
CA ILE A 68 -8.48 10.35 -2.63
C ILE A 68 -8.90 11.80 -2.31
N LEU A 69 -9.65 12.41 -3.21
CA LEU A 69 -10.28 13.71 -3.00
C LEU A 69 -11.71 13.45 -2.51
N LYS A 70 -12.24 14.30 -1.61
CA LYS A 70 -13.61 14.20 -1.09
C LYS A 70 -14.60 13.86 -2.21
N GLY A 71 -15.04 12.60 -2.24
CA GLY A 71 -16.12 12.10 -3.07
C GLY A 71 -17.42 12.03 -2.29
N SER A 72 -18.54 11.87 -2.99
CA SER A 72 -19.94 11.93 -2.53
C SER A 72 -20.34 11.06 -1.32
N HIS A 73 -19.44 10.23 -0.78
CA HIS A 73 -19.70 9.26 0.30
C HIS A 73 -19.11 9.64 1.66
N ASP A 74 -18.62 10.86 1.87
CA ASP A 74 -18.06 11.39 3.13
C ASP A 74 -16.85 10.64 3.74
N VAL A 75 -16.46 9.48 3.21
CA VAL A 75 -15.29 8.72 3.65
C VAL A 75 -14.05 9.21 2.90
N THR A 76 -13.35 10.18 3.49
CA THR A 76 -12.01 10.58 3.03
C THR A 76 -10.98 9.62 3.64
N LEU A 77 -10.21 8.93 2.81
CA LEU A 77 -9.16 8.01 3.28
C LEU A 77 -7.90 8.82 3.55
N ASP A 78 -7.67 9.16 4.82
CA ASP A 78 -6.53 9.99 5.22
C ASP A 78 -5.20 9.27 4.93
N GLY A 79 -4.58 9.60 3.80
CA GLY A 79 -3.33 8.99 3.37
C GLY A 79 -3.44 7.72 2.51
N SER A 80 -4.64 7.35 2.05
CA SER A 80 -4.87 6.10 1.29
C SER A 80 -5.77 6.32 0.07
N PHE A 81 -5.83 5.33 -0.83
CA PHE A 81 -6.73 5.34 -1.99
C PHE A 81 -7.47 4.01 -2.13
N CYS A 82 -8.70 4.07 -2.65
CA CYS A 82 -9.49 2.92 -3.02
C CYS A 82 -9.19 2.52 -4.47
N CYS A 83 -8.85 1.25 -4.71
CA CYS A 83 -8.66 0.76 -6.07
C CYS A 83 -10.02 0.67 -6.79
N VAL A 84 -10.20 1.45 -7.85
CA VAL A 84 -11.46 1.49 -8.63
C VAL A 84 -11.86 0.11 -9.20
N SER A 85 -10.91 -0.82 -9.35
CA SER A 85 -11.19 -2.14 -9.94
C SER A 85 -11.53 -3.23 -8.93
N CYS A 86 -11.09 -3.13 -7.67
CA CYS A 86 -11.27 -4.18 -6.66
C CYS A 86 -11.67 -3.67 -5.28
N GLU A 87 -11.88 -2.37 -5.15
CA GLU A 87 -12.30 -1.64 -3.94
C GLU A 87 -11.33 -1.79 -2.75
N LYS A 88 -10.14 -2.36 -2.97
CA LYS A 88 -9.11 -2.47 -1.93
C LYS A 88 -8.53 -1.10 -1.60
N ILE A 89 -8.43 -0.83 -0.30
CA ILE A 89 -7.71 0.32 0.24
C ILE A 89 -6.20 0.07 0.15
N ASN A 90 -5.47 1.00 -0.44
CA ASN A 90 -4.03 0.96 -0.64
C ASN A 90 -3.38 2.24 -0.08
N GLU A 91 -2.13 2.13 0.36
CA GLU A 91 -1.35 3.25 0.88
C GLU A 91 -1.00 4.25 -0.24
N LEU A 92 -1.19 5.55 0.01
CA LEU A 92 -0.98 6.61 -0.99
C LEU A 92 0.20 7.54 -0.65
N MET A 93 0.49 7.75 0.63
CA MET A 93 1.45 8.76 1.09
C MET A 93 2.89 8.48 0.66
N ARG A 94 3.30 7.21 0.51
CA ARG A 94 4.60 6.89 -0.13
C ARG A 94 4.67 7.43 -1.55
N THR A 95 3.56 7.47 -2.28
CA THR A 95 3.50 8.07 -3.63
C THR A 95 3.61 9.58 -3.56
N GLY A 96 2.97 10.23 -2.58
CA GLY A 96 3.12 11.67 -2.32
C GLY A 96 4.57 12.05 -2.02
N ARG A 97 5.21 11.33 -1.10
CA ARG A 97 6.64 11.49 -0.78
C ARG A 97 7.54 11.32 -2.02
N LYS A 98 7.27 10.32 -2.87
CA LYS A 98 8.01 10.12 -4.13
C LYS A 98 7.87 11.31 -5.09
N GLN A 99 6.69 11.95 -5.16
CA GLN A 99 6.55 13.16 -5.99
C GLN A 99 7.49 14.26 -5.50
N LEU A 100 7.55 14.49 -4.18
CA LEU A 100 8.40 15.54 -3.60
C LEU A 100 9.90 15.25 -3.74
N LEU A 101 10.31 13.98 -3.68
CA LEU A 101 11.70 13.61 -3.98
C LEU A 101 12.09 13.96 -5.41
N VAL A 102 11.22 13.63 -6.37
CA VAL A 102 11.46 13.99 -7.79
C VAL A 102 11.42 15.50 -7.98
N ALA A 103 10.51 16.20 -7.30
CA ALA A 103 10.42 17.67 -7.34
C ALA A 103 11.72 18.31 -6.84
N ARG A 104 12.21 17.88 -5.66
CA ARG A 104 13.45 18.36 -5.07
C ARG A 104 14.66 18.23 -6.01
N GLU A 105 14.72 17.17 -6.80
CA GLU A 105 15.85 16.90 -7.71
C GLU A 105 15.61 17.41 -9.15
N ALA A 106 14.42 17.94 -9.43
CA ALA A 106 14.04 18.39 -10.76
C ALA A 106 14.85 19.63 -11.17
N ARG A 107 15.53 19.54 -12.31
CA ARG A 107 16.23 20.68 -12.93
C ARG A 107 15.33 21.47 -13.88
N ARG A 108 14.26 20.84 -14.36
CA ARG A 108 13.31 21.43 -15.31
C ARG A 108 12.05 21.86 -14.58
N VAL A 109 11.56 23.03 -14.95
CA VAL A 109 10.38 23.65 -14.31
C VAL A 109 9.13 22.82 -14.57
N ASP A 110 8.90 22.30 -15.79
CA ASP A 110 7.75 21.44 -16.06
C ASP A 110 7.70 20.18 -15.19
N ILE A 111 8.84 19.55 -14.97
CA ILE A 111 8.93 18.37 -14.10
C ILE A 111 8.62 18.78 -12.66
N LEU A 112 9.27 19.83 -12.15
CA LEU A 112 9.04 20.36 -10.79
C LEU A 112 7.55 20.67 -10.56
N SER A 113 6.97 21.48 -11.43
CA SER A 113 5.58 21.93 -11.39
C SER A 113 4.59 20.77 -11.36
N VAL A 114 4.76 19.78 -12.26
CA VAL A 114 3.89 18.60 -12.30
C VAL A 114 3.98 17.81 -10.99
N ARG A 115 5.18 17.66 -10.40
CA ARG A 115 5.36 16.90 -9.16
C ARG A 115 4.78 17.58 -7.95
N ILE A 116 4.99 18.89 -7.80
CA ILE A 116 4.43 19.67 -6.68
C ILE A 116 2.90 19.67 -6.78
N SER A 117 2.34 19.89 -7.97
CA SER A 117 0.89 19.84 -8.19
C SER A 117 0.28 18.46 -7.83
N LEU A 118 0.94 17.37 -8.21
CA LEU A 118 0.50 16.02 -7.83
C LEU A 118 0.62 15.78 -6.32
N ALA A 119 1.71 16.21 -5.69
CA ALA A 119 1.89 16.10 -4.24
C ALA A 119 0.81 16.88 -3.48
N HIS A 120 0.54 18.12 -3.91
CA HIS A 120 -0.51 18.97 -3.35
C HIS A 120 -1.88 18.29 -3.42
N ARG A 121 -2.25 17.74 -4.59
CA ARG A 121 -3.52 17.04 -4.77
C ARG A 121 -3.63 15.74 -3.97
N ILE A 122 -2.52 15.03 -3.77
CA ILE A 122 -2.47 13.84 -2.90
C ILE A 122 -2.72 14.22 -1.43
N LEU A 123 -2.21 15.38 -0.99
CA LEU A 123 -2.30 15.86 0.38
C LEU A 123 -3.62 16.60 0.68
N THR A 124 -4.32 17.06 -0.36
CA THR A 124 -5.57 17.81 -0.22
C THR A 124 -6.61 17.02 0.57
N GLY A 125 -7.08 17.61 1.69
CA GLY A 125 -8.12 17.01 2.53
C GLY A 125 -7.62 15.97 3.54
N THR A 126 -6.31 15.70 3.57
CA THR A 126 -5.69 14.90 4.64
C THR A 126 -5.75 15.64 5.98
N LYS A 127 -5.94 14.91 7.09
CA LYS A 127 -5.93 15.49 8.44
C LYS A 127 -4.59 15.22 9.13
N VAL A 128 -4.07 14.01 8.98
CA VAL A 128 -2.78 13.58 9.55
C VAL A 128 -1.61 14.29 8.89
N TYR A 129 -1.72 14.70 7.62
CA TYR A 129 -0.62 15.28 6.84
C TYR A 129 -0.83 16.77 6.53
N MET A 130 -1.64 17.49 7.33
CA MET A 130 -1.93 18.92 7.12
C MET A 130 -0.68 19.80 7.13
N GLU A 131 0.31 19.51 7.96
CA GLU A 131 1.56 20.30 7.99
C GLU A 131 2.34 20.19 6.68
N MET A 132 2.44 18.97 6.13
CA MET A 132 3.05 18.75 4.82
C MET A 132 2.24 19.41 3.72
N HIS A 133 0.90 19.36 3.81
CA HIS A 133 0.03 20.03 2.85
C HIS A 133 0.34 21.52 2.77
N LYS A 134 0.45 22.20 3.93
CA LYS A 134 0.79 23.64 3.98
C LYS A 134 2.15 23.95 3.35
N ILE A 135 3.18 23.16 3.63
CA ILE A 135 4.52 23.37 3.05
C ILE A 135 4.46 23.24 1.52
N VAL A 136 3.75 22.22 1.02
CA VAL A 136 3.60 21.97 -0.41
C VAL A 136 2.73 23.04 -1.08
N GLU A 137 1.70 23.54 -0.41
CA GLU A 137 0.85 24.65 -0.85
C GLU A 137 1.67 25.93 -0.99
N THR A 138 2.48 26.29 0.01
CA THR A 138 3.40 27.45 -0.10
C THR A 138 4.39 27.29 -1.25
N ALA A 139 4.95 26.09 -1.45
CA ALA A 139 5.86 25.84 -2.58
C ALA A 139 5.16 26.00 -3.93
N LEU A 140 3.88 25.62 -4.02
CA LEU A 140 3.06 25.76 -5.22
C LEU A 140 2.76 27.25 -5.50
N GLU A 141 2.35 28.01 -4.49
CA GLU A 141 2.04 29.44 -4.60
C GLU A 141 3.24 30.26 -5.05
N ILE A 142 4.41 30.03 -4.45
CA ILE A 142 5.67 30.71 -4.83
C ILE A 142 6.01 30.41 -6.30
N LEU A 143 5.83 29.16 -6.71
CA LEU A 143 6.12 28.76 -8.09
C LEU A 143 5.09 29.36 -9.07
N GLU A 144 3.82 29.47 -8.70
CA GLU A 144 2.76 30.10 -9.49
C GLU A 144 2.99 31.59 -9.71
N ILE A 145 3.53 32.30 -8.72
CA ILE A 145 3.85 33.74 -8.84
C ILE A 145 4.86 33.99 -9.96
N GLU A 146 5.90 33.16 -10.09
CA GLU A 146 6.97 33.37 -11.07
C GLU A 146 6.71 32.65 -12.41
N ALA A 147 6.13 31.44 -12.37
CA ALA A 147 5.94 30.61 -13.55
C ALA A 147 4.53 30.72 -14.18
N GLY A 148 3.59 31.39 -13.50
CA GLY A 148 2.19 31.46 -13.87
C GLY A 148 1.38 30.23 -13.41
N PRO A 149 0.06 30.20 -13.69
CA PRO A 149 -0.85 29.16 -13.19
C PRO A 149 -0.37 27.74 -13.53
N LEU A 150 -0.35 26.86 -12.52
CA LEU A 150 0.16 25.49 -12.65
C LEU A 150 -0.94 24.47 -12.96
N ASP A 151 -1.93 24.86 -13.76
CA ASP A 151 -2.90 23.87 -14.24
C ASP A 151 -2.17 22.73 -14.99
N HIS A 152 -2.77 21.54 -15.01
CA HIS A 152 -2.10 20.33 -15.49
C HIS A 152 -1.64 20.40 -16.96
N VAL A 153 -2.27 21.26 -17.76
CA VAL A 153 -1.95 21.45 -19.19
C VAL A 153 -0.83 22.48 -19.32
N TYR A 154 -0.87 23.59 -18.58
CA TYR A 154 0.12 24.67 -18.63
C TYR A 154 1.44 24.28 -17.95
N ALA A 155 1.42 23.52 -16.85
CA ALA A 155 2.62 23.04 -16.18
C ALA A 155 3.51 22.20 -17.11
N ARG A 156 2.93 21.40 -18.02
CA ARG A 156 3.67 20.58 -19.01
C ARG A 156 4.27 21.40 -20.16
N LEU A 157 3.83 22.65 -20.33
CA LEU A 157 4.30 23.54 -21.39
C LEU A 157 5.47 24.42 -20.93
N MET A 158 5.79 24.44 -19.63
CA MET A 158 6.89 25.23 -19.06
C MET A 158 8.26 24.68 -19.40
N ARG A 159 8.92 25.23 -20.42
CA ARG A 159 10.26 24.80 -20.85
C ARG A 159 11.40 25.53 -20.13
N GLY A 160 11.22 25.84 -18.85
CA GLY A 160 12.19 26.56 -18.02
C GLY A 160 13.23 25.66 -17.35
N ILE A 161 14.39 26.22 -17.01
CA ILE A 161 15.39 25.60 -16.14
C ILE A 161 15.25 26.23 -14.76
N MET A 162 15.18 25.37 -13.74
CA MET A 162 14.91 25.79 -12.36
C MET A 162 15.98 26.72 -11.79
N SER A 163 17.25 26.55 -12.14
CA SER A 163 18.35 27.44 -11.68
C SER A 163 18.25 28.87 -12.20
N ARG A 164 17.31 29.16 -13.11
CA ARG A 164 17.02 30.50 -13.63
C ARG A 164 15.83 31.15 -12.95
N LEU A 165 15.04 30.39 -12.18
CA LEU A 165 13.97 30.94 -11.37
C LEU A 165 14.55 31.54 -10.10
N SER A 166 14.14 32.76 -9.78
CA SER A 166 14.53 33.42 -8.54
C SER A 166 14.07 32.64 -7.31
N CYS A 167 12.89 32.02 -7.39
CA CYS A 167 12.34 31.17 -6.33
C CYS A 167 12.85 29.72 -6.33
N GLY A 168 13.65 29.30 -7.32
CA GLY A 168 13.96 27.89 -7.54
C GLY A 168 14.58 27.18 -6.33
N ALA A 169 15.54 27.84 -5.66
CA ALA A 169 16.18 27.30 -4.46
C ALA A 169 15.22 27.21 -3.26
N GLU A 170 14.33 28.20 -3.12
CA GLU A 170 13.33 28.23 -2.06
C GLU A 170 12.29 27.12 -2.23
N VAL A 171 11.77 26.94 -3.45
CA VAL A 171 10.82 25.86 -3.77
C VAL A 171 11.43 24.48 -3.54
N GLN A 172 12.70 24.26 -3.92
CA GLN A 172 13.40 23.00 -3.62
C GLN A 172 13.63 22.78 -2.13
N LYS A 173 13.91 23.85 -1.38
CA LYS A 173 14.05 23.77 0.08
C LYS A 173 12.73 23.36 0.72
N LEU A 174 11.61 23.96 0.32
CA LEU A 174 10.27 23.57 0.78
C LEU A 174 9.96 22.11 0.44
N CYS A 175 10.31 21.64 -0.76
CA CYS A 175 10.18 20.21 -1.11
C CYS A 175 11.02 19.32 -0.18
N SER A 176 12.24 19.74 0.18
CA SER A 176 13.10 19.01 1.09
C SER A 176 12.52 18.93 2.50
N THR A 177 12.05 20.08 3.03
CA THR A 177 11.38 20.14 4.33
C THR A 177 10.11 19.29 4.36
N ALA A 178 9.32 19.28 3.29
CA ALA A 178 8.14 18.42 3.20
C ALA A 178 8.50 16.92 3.21
N VAL A 179 9.59 16.51 2.57
CA VAL A 179 10.10 15.13 2.62
C VAL A 179 10.56 14.76 4.03
N GLU A 180 11.26 15.65 4.73
CA GLU A 180 11.67 15.45 6.12
C GLU A 180 10.46 15.30 7.04
N CYS A 181 9.44 16.13 6.87
CA CYS A 181 8.16 15.99 7.57
C CYS A 181 7.51 14.63 7.28
N PHE A 182 7.51 14.15 6.03
CA PHE A 182 7.05 12.80 5.69
C PHE A 182 7.86 11.72 6.41
N ASP A 183 9.18 11.83 6.46
CA ASP A 183 10.06 10.85 7.10
C ASP A 183 9.88 10.84 8.62
N LEU A 184 9.72 12.01 9.24
CA LEU A 184 9.36 12.13 10.65
C LEU A 184 7.99 11.50 10.91
N LYS A 185 6.99 11.76 10.06
CA LYS A 185 5.65 11.20 10.28
C LYS A 185 5.58 9.71 10.04
N LEU A 186 6.28 9.22 9.02
CA LEU A 186 6.47 7.79 8.83
C LEU A 186 7.22 7.22 10.04
N SER A 187 8.28 7.85 10.52
CA SER A 187 9.00 7.42 11.71
C SER A 187 8.13 7.47 12.96
N GLU A 188 7.22 8.44 13.12
CA GLU A 188 6.22 8.49 14.20
C GLU A 188 5.20 7.38 14.07
N LEU A 189 4.75 7.06 12.86
CA LEU A 189 3.90 5.90 12.60
C LEU A 189 4.67 4.61 12.86
N PHE A 190 5.98 4.57 12.57
CA PHE A 190 6.87 3.44 12.82
C PHE A 190 7.44 3.39 14.25
N SER A 191 7.32 4.47 15.04
CA SER A 191 7.74 4.54 16.45
C SER A 191 6.55 4.52 17.40
N SER A 192 5.36 4.92 16.94
CA SER A 192 4.09 4.43 17.48
C SER A 192 3.80 2.99 17.02
N CYS A 193 4.49 2.54 15.96
CA CYS A 193 4.83 1.14 15.70
C CYS A 193 6.26 0.78 16.16
N GLU A 194 6.79 1.42 17.22
CA GLU A 194 7.14 0.55 18.34
C GLU A 194 5.82 -0.07 18.69
N GLU A 195 5.60 -1.19 18.02
CA GLU A 195 4.55 -2.08 18.35
C GLU A 195 4.76 -2.25 19.88
N LYS A 196 3.85 -1.65 20.65
CA LYS A 196 2.86 -2.52 21.26
C LYS A 196 2.47 -3.55 20.20
N LYS A 197 3.36 -4.54 20.01
CA LYS A 197 2.94 -5.91 19.89
C LYS A 197 2.21 -5.97 21.21
N GLU A 198 0.89 -5.75 21.17
CA GLU A 198 0.10 -6.69 21.91
C GLU A 198 0.67 -8.02 21.45
N ALA A 199 1.59 -8.55 22.27
CA ALA A 199 2.19 -9.84 22.07
C ALA A 199 1.01 -10.71 21.67
N PRO A 200 1.09 -11.36 20.49
CA PRO A 200 -0.08 -11.92 19.84
C PRO A 200 -0.92 -12.59 20.91
N THR A 201 -2.18 -12.16 21.08
CA THR A 201 -3.02 -12.55 22.24
C THR A 201 -3.05 -14.07 22.41
N CYS A 202 -2.77 -14.78 21.32
CA CYS A 202 -2.24 -16.13 21.31
C CYS A 202 -1.08 -16.29 20.30
N SER A 203 0.02 -16.93 20.71
CA SER A 203 1.10 -17.44 19.86
C SER A 203 1.04 -18.97 19.73
N LEU A 204 1.60 -19.48 18.64
CA LEU A 204 1.72 -20.91 18.36
C LEU A 204 3.20 -21.24 18.18
N HIS A 205 3.66 -22.29 18.85
CA HIS A 205 5.00 -22.86 18.65
C HIS A 205 4.92 -24.37 18.48
N PHE A 206 5.98 -24.93 17.91
CA PHE A 206 6.11 -26.37 17.67
C PHE A 206 7.07 -26.96 18.68
N GLU A 207 6.65 -28.05 19.32
CA GLU A 207 7.43 -28.91 20.19
C GLU A 207 7.52 -30.30 19.56
N GLU A 208 8.57 -31.05 19.91
CA GLU A 208 8.69 -32.48 19.58
C GLU A 208 8.45 -32.80 18.08
N CYS A 209 9.18 -32.13 17.18
CA CYS A 209 9.12 -32.37 15.74
C CYS A 209 9.75 -33.73 15.38
N LEU A 210 8.91 -34.74 15.14
CA LEU A 210 9.28 -36.06 14.63
C LEU A 210 9.01 -36.15 13.12
N PRO A 211 9.62 -37.11 12.40
CA PRO A 211 9.42 -37.24 10.95
C PRO A 211 7.96 -37.37 10.50
N THR A 212 7.09 -37.91 11.35
CA THR A 212 5.67 -38.17 11.05
C THR A 212 4.71 -37.50 12.02
N SER A 213 5.19 -36.70 12.97
CA SER A 213 4.33 -35.99 13.90
C SER A 213 4.96 -34.73 14.46
N VAL A 214 4.15 -33.76 14.83
CA VAL A 214 4.60 -32.56 15.55
C VAL A 214 3.64 -32.26 16.69
N VAL A 215 4.17 -31.83 17.83
CA VAL A 215 3.36 -31.27 18.90
C VAL A 215 3.27 -29.77 18.68
N ILE A 216 2.06 -29.24 18.65
CA ILE A 216 1.78 -27.82 18.53
C ILE A 216 1.35 -27.34 19.90
N VAL A 217 1.87 -26.20 20.35
CA VAL A 217 1.51 -25.61 21.64
C VAL A 217 1.00 -24.19 21.44
N LEU A 218 -0.14 -23.91 22.06
CA LEU A 218 -0.75 -22.59 22.10
C LEU A 218 -0.37 -21.86 23.39
N GLU A 219 0.22 -20.69 23.23
CA GLU A 219 0.46 -19.76 24.34
C GLU A 219 -0.50 -18.59 24.25
N TYR A 220 -1.16 -18.25 25.35
CA TYR A 220 -2.03 -17.07 25.43
C TYR A 220 -2.05 -16.49 26.85
N LYS A 221 -2.25 -15.17 26.97
CA LYS A 221 -2.33 -14.47 28.26
C LYS A 221 -3.74 -14.57 28.84
N ASP A 222 -3.91 -15.36 29.90
CA ASP A 222 -5.22 -15.63 30.53
C ASP A 222 -6.01 -14.37 30.94
N LYS A 223 -5.31 -13.29 31.32
CA LYS A 223 -5.90 -12.03 31.78
C LYS A 223 -6.59 -11.20 30.68
N LEU A 224 -6.29 -11.43 29.39
CA LEU A 224 -6.80 -10.65 28.25
C LEU A 224 -8.05 -11.28 27.58
N LEU A 225 -8.44 -12.49 27.99
CA LEU A 225 -9.47 -13.29 27.31
C LEU A 225 -10.57 -13.76 28.28
N LYS A 226 -11.27 -12.81 28.92
CA LYS A 226 -12.33 -13.07 29.91
C LYS A 226 -13.50 -13.93 29.38
N ASN A 227 -13.69 -14.04 28.06
CA ASN A 227 -14.80 -14.77 27.42
C ASN A 227 -14.35 -15.84 26.40
N PHE A 228 -13.09 -16.30 26.46
CA PHE A 228 -12.58 -17.34 25.56
C PHE A 228 -13.02 -18.74 25.99
N LEU A 229 -13.58 -19.50 25.04
CA LEU A 229 -13.97 -20.89 25.22
C LEU A 229 -12.87 -21.85 24.78
N GLY A 230 -12.22 -21.56 23.66
CA GLY A 230 -11.31 -22.50 23.02
C GLY A 230 -10.74 -22.01 21.68
N CYS A 231 -9.86 -22.83 21.11
CA CYS A 231 -9.17 -22.57 19.86
C CYS A 231 -9.58 -23.58 18.78
N ARG A 232 -9.64 -23.12 17.53
CA ARG A 232 -9.70 -23.94 16.33
C ARG A 232 -8.36 -23.90 15.63
N LEU A 233 -7.83 -25.06 15.27
CA LEU A 233 -6.56 -25.21 14.59
C LEU A 233 -6.78 -25.83 13.21
N TRP A 234 -6.13 -25.27 12.20
CA TRP A 234 -6.06 -25.81 10.86
C TRP A 234 -4.60 -26.09 10.51
N HIS A 235 -4.36 -27.21 9.84
CA HIS A 235 -3.08 -27.48 9.18
C HIS A 235 -3.32 -27.75 7.70
N ARG A 236 -2.32 -27.47 6.88
CA ARG A 236 -2.30 -27.79 5.46
C ARG A 236 -0.87 -28.07 5.01
N ILE A 237 -0.72 -28.77 3.90
CA ILE A 237 0.53 -28.78 3.15
C ILE A 237 0.65 -27.40 2.47
N SER A 238 1.84 -26.80 2.42
CA SER A 238 2.04 -25.44 1.90
C SER A 238 1.47 -25.21 0.48
N SER A 239 1.38 -26.27 -0.33
CA SER A 239 0.86 -26.26 -1.71
C SER A 239 -0.67 -26.42 -1.82
N THR A 240 -1.39 -26.67 -0.73
CA THR A 240 -2.86 -26.87 -0.74
C THR A 240 -3.57 -25.74 -0.02
N ASP A 241 -4.87 -25.59 -0.23
CA ASP A 241 -5.69 -24.68 0.56
C ASP A 241 -5.98 -25.25 1.96
N TYR A 242 -6.36 -24.37 2.90
CA TYR A 242 -6.80 -24.83 4.22
C TYR A 242 -8.16 -25.56 4.10
N PRO A 243 -8.36 -26.66 4.84
CA PRO A 243 -9.67 -27.32 4.87
C PRO A 243 -10.73 -26.39 5.47
N GLU A 244 -11.98 -26.53 5.03
CA GLU A 244 -13.10 -25.72 5.55
C GLU A 244 -13.32 -25.98 7.06
N GLN A 245 -13.20 -27.23 7.48
CA GLN A 245 -13.31 -27.63 8.88
C GLN A 245 -11.95 -27.59 9.59
N PRO A 246 -11.91 -27.18 10.87
CA PRO A 246 -10.69 -27.21 11.65
C PRO A 246 -10.23 -28.64 11.87
N SER A 247 -8.91 -28.83 11.82
CA SER A 247 -8.26 -30.10 12.14
C SER A 247 -8.39 -30.44 13.61
N PHE A 248 -8.43 -29.42 14.48
CA PHE A 248 -8.67 -29.60 15.91
C PHE A 248 -9.52 -28.46 16.47
N ILE A 249 -10.38 -28.80 17.42
CA ILE A 249 -11.09 -27.85 18.28
C ILE A 249 -10.74 -28.21 19.71
N VAL A 250 -10.19 -27.26 20.45
CA VAL A 250 -9.77 -27.49 21.84
C VAL A 250 -10.40 -26.43 22.73
N LEU A 251 -10.94 -26.88 23.86
CA LEU A 251 -11.50 -26.05 24.90
C LEU A 251 -10.45 -25.76 25.97
N ARG A 252 -10.67 -24.75 26.81
CA ARG A 252 -9.82 -24.56 27.99
C ARG A 252 -9.92 -25.77 28.94
N PRO A 253 -8.84 -26.16 29.63
CA PRO A 253 -7.53 -25.50 29.70
C PRO A 253 -6.46 -26.05 28.73
N GLU A 254 -6.80 -26.99 27.85
CA GLU A 254 -5.81 -27.66 27.00
C GLU A 254 -5.12 -26.71 26.01
N LYS A 255 -3.79 -26.86 25.90
CA LYS A 255 -2.91 -25.99 25.08
C LYS A 255 -2.04 -26.75 24.09
N ARG A 256 -1.97 -28.08 24.18
CA ARG A 256 -1.06 -28.91 23.37
C ARG A 256 -1.88 -29.78 22.41
N PHE A 257 -1.42 -29.89 21.17
CA PHE A 257 -2.05 -30.64 20.10
C PHE A 257 -1.00 -31.54 19.48
N LYS A 258 -1.29 -32.82 19.27
CA LYS A 258 -0.40 -33.68 18.52
C LYS A 258 -0.97 -33.86 17.11
N LEU A 259 -0.21 -33.43 16.12
CA LEU A 259 -0.51 -33.66 14.73
C LEU A 259 0.28 -34.90 14.30
N GLU A 260 -0.43 -35.97 13.91
CA GLU A 260 0.15 -37.25 13.52
C GLU A 260 -0.08 -37.52 12.03
N ASN A 261 0.58 -38.55 11.50
CA ASN A 261 0.48 -38.98 10.10
C ASN A 261 0.98 -37.91 9.10
N LEU A 262 2.01 -37.16 9.50
CA LEU A 262 2.70 -36.25 8.60
C LEU A 262 3.59 -37.02 7.62
N THR A 263 3.68 -36.50 6.40
CA THR A 263 4.62 -36.99 5.40
C THR A 263 6.00 -36.37 5.68
N PRO A 264 7.06 -37.17 5.84
CA PRO A 264 8.42 -36.64 5.99
C PRO A 264 8.79 -35.69 4.85
N SER A 265 9.67 -34.73 5.14
CA SER A 265 10.18 -33.76 4.14
C SER A 265 9.08 -32.94 3.43
N THR A 266 7.93 -32.76 4.07
CA THR A 266 6.82 -31.95 3.55
C THR A 266 6.63 -30.71 4.41
N GLU A 267 6.46 -29.55 3.78
CA GLU A 267 6.23 -28.30 4.49
C GLU A 267 4.75 -28.15 4.84
N TYR A 268 4.47 -27.92 6.13
CA TYR A 268 3.13 -27.73 6.65
C TYR A 268 2.96 -26.31 7.19
N SER A 269 1.82 -25.69 6.88
CA SER A 269 1.41 -24.41 7.45
C SER A 269 0.27 -24.63 8.45
N CYS A 270 0.39 -24.05 9.64
CA CYS A 270 -0.64 -24.11 10.68
C CYS A 270 -1.26 -22.72 10.92
N LYS A 271 -2.57 -22.70 11.15
CA LYS A 271 -3.32 -21.50 11.50
C LYS A 271 -4.20 -21.78 12.71
N ALA A 272 -4.18 -20.89 13.69
CA ALA A 272 -5.04 -20.95 14.86
C ALA A 272 -6.07 -19.80 14.86
N SER A 273 -7.27 -20.05 15.38
CA SER A 273 -8.29 -19.03 15.63
C SER A 273 -8.98 -19.26 16.97
N ILE A 274 -9.04 -18.22 17.78
CA ILE A 274 -9.71 -18.17 19.06
C ILE A 274 -11.23 -18.00 18.86
N PHE A 275 -12.06 -18.72 19.61
CA PHE A 275 -13.51 -18.49 19.66
C PHE A 275 -14.02 -18.25 21.09
N ARG A 276 -15.11 -17.48 21.18
CA ARG A 276 -15.72 -17.02 22.43
C ARG A 276 -17.09 -17.65 22.62
N SER A 277 -17.57 -17.69 23.86
CA SER A 277 -18.97 -18.05 24.13
C SER A 277 -19.89 -16.95 23.64
N THR A 278 -20.79 -17.29 22.72
CA THR A 278 -21.98 -16.49 22.47
C THR A 278 -22.96 -16.82 23.59
N ARG A 279 -23.07 -15.96 24.60
CA ARG A 279 -24.25 -15.99 25.47
C ARG A 279 -25.42 -15.58 24.60
N VAL A 280 -26.34 -16.52 24.36
CA VAL A 280 -27.73 -16.22 23.99
C VAL A 280 -28.44 -15.78 25.25
#